data_AF-A0A3L7AAL8-F1
#
_entry.id   AF-A0A3L7AAL8-F1
#
_cell.length_a   1.000
_cell.length_b   1.000
_cell.length_c   1.000
_cell.angle_alpha   90.00
_cell.angle_beta   90.00
_cell.angle_gamma   90.00
#
_symmetry.space_group_name_H-M   'P 1'
#
loop_
_entity.id
_entity.type
_entity.pdbx_description
1 polymer ?
#
loop_
_entity_poly.entity_id
_entity_poly.type
_entity_poly.pdbx_seq_one_letter_code
_entity_poly.pdbx_strand_id
1 'polypeptide(L)'
;MSSNPTIDSLSYEEARDELVRVVSELEQGAATLEHSLELWERGEALAARCEEWLIGAKARLDAARAAAVTPAASSSDAGSAAEEEIF
;
A
#
# COMPACT_ATOMS: atom_id res chain seq x y z
N MET A 1 7.23 -22.42 -22.17
CA MET A 1 7.05 -22.45 -20.70
C MET A 1 6.83 -21.02 -20.28
N SER A 2 5.58 -20.61 -20.10
CA SER A 2 5.28 -19.25 -19.67
C SER A 2 5.60 -19.12 -18.19
N SER A 3 6.71 -18.47 -17.88
CA SER A 3 7.03 -18.04 -16.53
C SER A 3 6.00 -16.98 -16.14
N ASN A 4 4.89 -17.43 -15.56
CA ASN A 4 3.91 -16.51 -15.00
C ASN A 4 4.62 -15.80 -13.84
N PRO A 5 4.72 -14.46 -13.83
CA PRO A 5 5.36 -13.74 -12.74
C PRO A 5 4.78 -14.18 -11.40
N THR A 6 5.66 -14.39 -10.43
CA THR A 6 5.25 -14.69 -9.06
C THR A 6 4.40 -13.52 -8.56
N ILE A 7 3.25 -13.80 -7.93
CA ILE A 7 2.27 -12.78 -7.51
C ILE A 7 2.94 -11.69 -6.64
N ASP A 8 3.92 -12.09 -5.83
CA ASP A 8 4.73 -11.19 -4.97
C ASP A 8 5.49 -10.10 -5.76
N SER A 9 5.79 -10.36 -7.03
CA SER A 9 6.52 -9.42 -7.92
C SER A 9 5.61 -8.43 -8.64
N LEU A 10 4.29 -8.61 -8.58
CA LEU A 10 3.33 -7.77 -9.29
C LEU A 10 3.21 -6.38 -8.63
N SER A 11 3.09 -5.36 -9.48
CA SER A 11 2.56 -4.05 -9.08
C SER A 11 1.07 -4.16 -8.71
N TYR A 12 0.54 -3.12 -8.07
CA TYR A 12 -0.87 -3.07 -7.70
C TYR A 12 -1.78 -3.16 -8.94
N GLU A 13 -1.48 -2.39 -9.99
CA GLU A 13 -2.27 -2.36 -11.22
C GLU A 13 -2.24 -3.71 -11.94
N GLU A 14 -1.08 -4.36 -12.04
CA GLU A 14 -0.96 -5.69 -12.65
C GLU A 14 -1.73 -6.75 -11.85
N ALA A 15 -1.60 -6.75 -10.52
CA ALA A 15 -2.32 -7.69 -9.66
C ALA A 15 -3.84 -7.50 -9.76
N ARG A 16 -4.31 -6.25 -9.79
CA ARG A 16 -5.74 -5.91 -9.95
C ARG A 16 -6.27 -6.34 -11.30
N ASP A 17 -5.56 -6.02 -12.38
CA ASP A 17 -5.99 -6.34 -13.74
C ASP A 17 -6.06 -7.85 -13.95
N GLU A 18 -5.11 -8.59 -13.37
CA GLU A 18 -5.18 -10.04 -13.39
C GLU A 18 -6.33 -10.61 -12.54
N LEU A 19 -6.58 -10.04 -11.36
CA LEU A 19 -7.71 -10.44 -10.51
C LEU A 19 -9.04 -10.27 -11.24
N VAL A 20 -9.22 -9.15 -11.95
CA VAL A 20 -10.42 -8.91 -12.78
C VAL A 20 -10.57 -9.99 -13.85
N ARG A 21 -9.47 -10.39 -14.51
CA ARG A 21 -9.48 -11.47 -15.49
C ARG A 21 -9.90 -12.81 -14.88
N VAL A 22 -9.34 -13.16 -13.72
CA VAL A 22 -9.67 -14.39 -13.00
C VAL A 22 -11.15 -14.43 -12.61
N VAL A 23 -11.67 -13.34 -12.04
CA VAL A 23 -13.09 -13.22 -11.67
C VAL A 23 -13.97 -13.36 -12.91
N SER A 24 -13.64 -12.67 -14.00
CA SER A 24 -14.40 -12.77 -15.25
C SER A 24 -14.43 -14.19 -15.81
N GLU A 25 -13.34 -14.96 -15.67
CA GLU A 25 -13.28 -16.35 -16.11
C GLU A 25 -14.13 -17.28 -15.22
N LEU A 26 -14.10 -17.07 -13.90
CA LEU A 26 -14.96 -17.78 -12.94
C LEU A 26 -16.45 -17.53 -13.22
N GLU A 27 -16.82 -16.27 -13.49
CA GLU A 27 -18.21 -15.86 -13.76
C GLU A 27 -18.77 -16.45 -15.06
N GLN A 28 -17.93 -16.78 -16.03
CA GLN A 28 -18.35 -17.43 -17.27
C GLN A 28 -18.84 -18.87 -17.03
N GLY A 29 -18.42 -19.53 -15.95
CA GLY A 29 -18.89 -20.85 -15.54
C GLY A 29 -18.60 -21.99 -16.54
N ALA A 30 -17.69 -21.77 -17.51
CA ALA A 30 -17.33 -22.74 -18.53
C ALA A 30 -16.15 -23.65 -18.11
N ALA A 31 -15.57 -23.39 -16.94
CA ALA A 31 -14.44 -24.12 -16.37
C ALA A 31 -14.86 -25.47 -15.76
N THR A 32 -13.96 -26.45 -15.75
CA THR A 32 -14.12 -27.64 -14.90
C THR A 32 -14.00 -27.26 -13.42
N LEU A 33 -14.37 -28.18 -12.53
CA LEU A 33 -14.24 -27.95 -11.08
C LEU A 33 -12.78 -27.68 -10.70
N GLU A 34 -11.86 -28.49 -11.19
CA GLU A 34 -10.42 -28.37 -10.91
C GLU A 34 -9.88 -27.01 -11.38
N HIS A 35 -10.23 -26.60 -12.60
CA HIS A 35 -9.83 -25.30 -13.13
C HIS A 35 -10.47 -24.14 -12.36
N SER A 36 -11.71 -24.30 -11.92
CA SER A 36 -12.39 -23.29 -11.09
C SER A 36 -11.70 -23.13 -9.72
N LEU A 37 -11.19 -24.21 -9.14
CA LEU A 37 -10.42 -24.16 -7.90
C LEU A 37 -9.07 -23.47 -8.10
N GLU A 38 -8.35 -23.79 -9.18
CA GLU A 38 -7.08 -23.12 -9.51
C GLU A 38 -7.25 -21.61 -9.73
N LEU A 39 -8.32 -21.22 -10.43
CA LEU A 39 -8.69 -19.81 -10.62
C LEU A 39 -9.01 -19.15 -9.28
N TRP A 40 -9.78 -19.80 -8.41
CA TRP A 40 -10.12 -19.26 -7.10
C TRP A 40 -8.88 -19.06 -6.23
N GLU A 41 -7.99 -20.05 -6.11
CA GLU A 41 -6.75 -19.94 -5.33
C GLU A 41 -5.85 -18.82 -5.85
N ARG A 42 -5.75 -18.68 -7.18
CA ARG A 42 -5.03 -17.56 -7.80
C ARG A 42 -5.69 -16.22 -7.48
N GLY A 43 -7.01 -16.15 -7.53
CA GLY A 43 -7.78 -14.96 -7.18
C GLY A 43 -7.54 -14.51 -5.74
N GLU A 44 -7.56 -15.44 -4.79
CA GLU A 44 -7.28 -15.16 -3.37
C GLU A 44 -5.86 -14.60 -3.17
N ALA A 45 -4.87 -15.20 -3.83
CA ALA A 45 -3.49 -14.72 -3.75
C ALA A 45 -3.32 -13.31 -4.36
N LEU A 46 -3.99 -13.02 -5.48
CA LEU A 46 -3.98 -11.68 -6.09
C LEU A 46 -4.69 -10.65 -5.21
N ALA A 47 -5.80 -11.03 -4.57
CA ALA A 47 -6.52 -10.17 -3.63
C ALA A 47 -5.66 -9.81 -2.43
N ALA A 48 -4.99 -10.79 -1.82
CA ALA A 48 -4.06 -10.58 -0.72
C ALA A 48 -2.93 -9.61 -1.13
N ARG A 49 -2.35 -9.78 -2.32
CA ARG A 49 -1.33 -8.88 -2.85
C ARG A 49 -1.83 -7.45 -3.02
N CYS A 50 -3.06 -7.28 -3.52
CA CYS A 50 -3.67 -5.96 -3.63
C CYS A 50 -3.86 -5.31 -2.26
N GLU A 51 -4.28 -6.08 -1.25
CA GLU A 51 -4.46 -5.60 0.12
C GLU A 51 -3.14 -5.12 0.74
N GLU A 52 -2.05 -5.88 0.58
CA GLU A 52 -0.71 -5.48 1.05
C GLU A 52 -0.29 -4.11 0.50
N TRP A 53 -0.49 -3.89 -0.80
CA TRP A 53 -0.20 -2.62 -1.46
C TRP A 53 -1.01 -1.47 -0.84
N LEU A 54 -2.31 -1.68 -0.63
CA LEU A 54 -3.22 -0.65 -0.10
C LEU A 54 -2.90 -0.32 1.37
N ILE A 55 -2.59 -1.33 2.19
CA ILE A 55 -2.15 -1.15 3.57
C ILE A 55 -0.85 -0.34 3.60
N GLY A 56 0.14 -0.70 2.78
CA GLY A 56 1.42 0.01 2.69
C GLY A 56 1.25 1.46 2.24
N ALA A 57 0.42 1.71 1.23
CA ALA A 57 0.11 3.06 0.76
C ALA A 57 -0.56 3.91 1.85
N LYS A 58 -1.52 3.33 2.59
CA LYS A 58 -2.18 3.99 3.71
C LYS A 58 -1.19 4.35 4.82
N ALA A 59 -0.32 3.43 5.22
CA ALA A 59 0.70 3.68 6.24
C ALA A 59 1.64 4.83 5.84
N ARG A 60 2.07 4.88 4.57
CA ARG A 60 2.89 5.97 4.05
C ARG A 60 2.19 7.32 4.10
N LEU A 61 0.90 7.36 3.76
CA LEU A 61 0.08 8.58 3.83
C LEU A 61 -0.08 9.07 5.27
N ASP A 62 -0.38 8.16 6.19
CA ASP A 62 -0.57 8.48 7.61
C ASP A 62 0.74 9.01 8.23
N ALA A 63 1.89 8.43 7.89
CA ALA A 63 3.20 8.93 8.29
C ALA A 63 3.51 10.34 7.74
N ALA A 64 3.22 10.60 6.46
CA ALA A 64 3.42 11.91 5.85
C ALA A 64 2.54 13.00 6.51
N ARG A 65 1.30 12.66 6.89
CA ARG A 65 0.40 13.57 7.62
C ARG A 65 0.92 13.89 9.03
N ALA A 66 1.41 12.90 9.76
CA ALA A 66 1.98 13.11 11.08
C ALA A 66 3.24 14.01 11.05
N ALA A 67 4.10 13.81 10.05
CA ALA A 67 5.29 14.65 9.85
C ALA A 67 4.91 16.11 9.53
N ALA A 68 3.84 16.35 8.77
CA ALA A 68 3.37 17.69 8.44
C ALA A 68 2.75 18.44 9.63
N VAL A 69 2.25 17.73 10.65
CA VAL A 69 1.59 18.31 11.84
C VAL A 69 2.58 18.67 12.95
N THR A 70 3.81 18.15 12.92
CA THR A 70 4.85 18.55 13.89
C THR A 70 5.42 19.90 13.46
N PRO A 71 5.10 21.03 14.13
CA PRO A 71 5.77 22.28 13.82
C PRO A 71 7.22 22.08 14.19
N ALA A 72 8.13 22.33 13.25
CA ALA A 72 9.55 22.44 13.55
C ALA A 72 9.69 23.38 14.74
N ALA A 73 10.03 22.82 15.90
CA ALA A 73 10.30 23.58 17.10
C ALA A 73 11.41 24.56 16.73
N SER A 74 11.00 25.81 16.57
CA SER A 74 11.81 26.91 16.14
C SER A 74 13.05 26.97 17.03
N SER A 75 14.22 26.83 16.41
CA SER A 75 15.45 27.33 16.98
C SER A 75 15.33 28.85 17.07
N SER A 76 14.71 29.35 18.14
CA SER A 76 14.92 30.71 18.60
C SER A 76 15.92 30.65 19.74
N ASP A 77 17.16 30.86 19.35
CA ASP A 77 18.15 31.63 20.08
C ASP A 77 17.52 32.56 21.12
N ALA A 78 17.83 32.31 22.39
CA ALA A 78 17.71 33.29 23.46
C ALA A 78 18.96 33.18 24.34
N GLY A 79 20.13 33.37 23.71
CA GLY A 79 21.34 33.78 24.39
C GLY A 79 21.45 35.30 24.47
N SER A 80 21.66 35.81 25.69
CA SER A 80 22.29 37.10 26.02
C SER A 80 21.48 38.40 25.88
N ALA A 81 21.05 38.95 27.02
CA ALA A 81 21.71 40.13 27.59
C ALA A 81 21.24 40.35 29.03
N ALA A 82 22.19 40.40 29.96
CA ALA A 82 22.02 41.04 31.25
C ALA A 82 22.06 42.55 31.01
N GLU A 83 21.01 43.29 31.38
CA GLU A 83 21.12 44.70 31.72
C GLU A 83 20.30 45.00 32.99
N GLU A 84 21.04 45.56 33.93
CA GLU A 84 20.70 46.17 35.19
C GLU A 84 19.97 47.50 34.95
N GLU A 85 18.78 47.70 35.53
CA GLU A 85 18.30 49.06 35.88
C GLU A 85 17.14 48.99 36.90
N ILE A 86 17.52 49.22 38.17
CA ILE A 86 16.89 50.13 39.13
C ILE A 86 15.37 50.38 38.96
N PHE A 87 14.57 49.83 39.88
CA PHE A 87 13.64 50.58 40.73
C PHE A 87 13.28 49.77 41.98
#